data_AF-A0AAJ6YZN9-F1
#
_entry.id   AF-A0AAJ6YZN9-F1
#
_cell.length_a   1.000
_cell.length_b   1.000
_cell.length_c   1.000
_cell.angle_alpha   90.00
_cell.angle_beta   90.00
_cell.angle_gamma   90.00
#
_symmetry.space_group_name_H-M   'P 1'
#
loop_
_entity.id
_entity.type
_entity.pdbx_description
1 polymer ?
#
loop_
_entity_poly.entity_id
_entity_poly.type
_entity_poly.pdbx_seq_one_letter_code
_entity_poly.pdbx_strand_id
1 'polypeptide(L)'
;MLLNSMQENGTLLQYNFLVSPDGESFEALGWRRNSIIFPKYSTNALVLAFIGNYTQEAPSSAQVMQAKIFLENSISQEHLDLNFNIIGKKTKEFPKYLFLELSKLPQWNKQLSDMD
;
A
#
# COMPACT_ATOMS: atom_id res chain seq x y z
N MET A 1 -14.58 12.37 -8.84
CA MET A 1 -13.13 12.29 -8.60
C MET A 1 -12.89 12.42 -7.11
N LEU A 2 -12.99 11.29 -6.37
CA LEU A 2 -12.98 11.26 -4.89
C LEU A 2 -11.65 11.79 -4.31
N LEU A 3 -10.55 11.58 -5.05
CA LEU A 3 -9.22 12.05 -4.69
C LEU A 3 -9.13 13.58 -4.61
N ASN A 4 -9.69 14.29 -5.61
CA ASN A 4 -9.69 15.76 -5.64
C ASN A 4 -10.47 16.32 -4.45
N SER A 5 -11.64 15.76 -4.14
CA SER A 5 -12.43 16.20 -2.98
C SER A 5 -11.75 15.94 -1.62
N MET A 6 -10.89 14.92 -1.51
CA MET A 6 -10.13 14.68 -0.28
C MET A 6 -8.95 15.64 -0.12
N GLN A 7 -8.35 16.09 -1.24
CA GLN A 7 -7.27 17.08 -1.23
C GLN A 7 -7.78 18.52 -1.01
N GLU A 8 -8.98 18.85 -1.50
CA GLU A 8 -9.59 20.19 -1.37
C GLU A 8 -9.89 20.60 0.08
N ASN A 9 -10.06 19.65 1.01
CA ASN A 9 -10.33 19.94 2.43
C ASN A 9 -9.06 20.14 3.29
N GLY A 10 -7.88 20.29 2.68
CA GLY A 10 -6.62 20.52 3.38
C GLY A 10 -6.09 19.31 4.18
N THR A 11 -6.75 18.15 4.09
CA THR A 11 -6.28 16.91 4.71
C THR A 11 -5.45 16.12 3.71
N LEU A 12 -4.13 16.07 3.92
CA LEU A 12 -3.25 15.23 3.11
C LEU A 12 -3.53 13.76 3.39
N LEU A 13 -3.77 12.98 2.33
CA LEU A 13 -3.78 11.53 2.41
C LEU A 13 -2.39 11.07 2.85
N GLN A 14 -2.33 10.34 3.97
CA GLN A 14 -1.05 9.94 4.57
C GLN A 14 -0.43 8.70 3.90
N TYR A 15 -0.92 8.29 2.74
CA TYR A 15 -0.38 7.18 1.96
C TYR A 15 0.53 7.73 0.86
N ASN A 16 1.49 6.94 0.40
CA ASN A 16 2.28 7.30 -0.79
C ASN A 16 1.43 7.15 -2.04
N PHE A 17 0.77 6.00 -2.16
CA PHE A 17 -0.09 5.65 -3.29
C PHE A 17 -1.34 4.93 -2.81
N LEU A 18 -2.37 4.96 -3.64
CA LEU A 18 -3.59 4.17 -3.47
C LEU A 18 -3.86 3.37 -4.74
N VAL A 19 -4.47 2.19 -4.62
CA VAL A 19 -4.91 1.37 -5.75
C VAL A 19 -6.39 1.04 -5.66
N SER A 20 -7.15 1.33 -6.72
CA SER A 20 -8.58 1.03 -6.83
C SER A 20 -8.84 -0.44 -7.19
N PRO A 21 -10.04 -0.98 -6.92
CA PRO A 21 -10.45 -2.31 -7.38
C PRO A 21 -10.26 -2.57 -8.88
N ASP A 22 -10.27 -1.53 -9.72
CA ASP A 22 -10.08 -1.65 -11.16
C ASP A 22 -8.58 -1.69 -11.57
N GLY A 23 -7.66 -1.55 -10.61
CA GLY A 23 -6.22 -1.54 -10.85
C GLY A 23 -5.64 -0.17 -11.20
N GLU A 24 -6.42 0.91 -11.07
CA GLU A 24 -5.89 2.27 -11.23
C GLU A 24 -5.13 2.67 -9.96
N SER A 25 -3.93 3.26 -10.14
CA SER A 25 -3.14 3.82 -9.04
C SER A 25 -3.25 5.34 -8.98
N PHE A 26 -3.40 5.87 -7.77
CA PHE A 26 -3.48 7.29 -7.49
C PHE A 26 -2.28 7.73 -6.64
N GLU A 27 -1.64 8.81 -7.05
CA GLU A 27 -0.55 9.42 -6.28
C GLU A 27 -1.10 10.31 -5.17
N ALA A 28 -0.59 10.12 -3.95
CA ALA A 28 -0.84 10.98 -2.81
C ALA A 28 0.45 11.67 -2.38
N LEU A 29 1.22 11.10 -1.45
CA LEU A 29 2.52 11.64 -1.07
C LEU A 29 3.61 11.41 -2.14
N GLY A 30 3.39 10.44 -3.03
CA GLY A 30 4.37 10.11 -4.07
C GLY A 30 5.58 9.35 -3.52
N TRP A 31 6.60 9.15 -4.35
CA TRP A 31 7.83 8.45 -3.95
C TRP A 31 8.73 9.25 -3.00
N ARG A 32 8.64 10.58 -3.03
CA ARG A 32 9.65 11.47 -2.39
C ARG A 32 9.28 11.95 -1.00
N ARG A 33 8.03 11.76 -0.56
CA ARG A 33 7.56 12.23 0.74
C ARG A 33 7.29 11.05 1.68
N ASN A 34 7.75 11.20 2.91
CA ASN A 34 7.59 10.23 3.97
C ASN A 34 6.13 10.19 4.46
N SER A 35 5.57 8.99 4.52
CA SER A 35 4.30 8.75 5.21
C SER A 35 4.51 8.73 6.73
N ILE A 36 3.60 9.36 7.48
CA ILE A 36 3.64 9.36 8.95
C ILE A 36 2.63 8.40 9.58
N ILE A 37 1.83 7.69 8.77
CA ILE A 37 0.75 6.82 9.27
C ILE A 37 1.30 5.64 10.10
N PHE A 38 2.53 5.22 9.80
CA PHE A 38 3.28 4.24 10.57
C PHE A 38 4.63 4.83 10.99
N PRO A 39 4.72 5.54 12.14
CA PRO A 39 5.91 6.30 12.52
C PRO A 39 7.22 5.50 12.50
N LYS A 40 7.18 4.22 12.89
CA LYS A 40 8.33 3.29 12.87
C LYS A 40 8.95 3.12 11.48
N TYR A 41 8.16 3.28 10.41
CA TYR A 41 8.59 3.06 9.03
C TYR A 41 8.68 4.37 8.23
N SER A 42 8.44 5.51 8.86
CA SER A 42 8.20 6.78 8.17
C SER A 42 9.36 7.24 7.27
N THR A 43 10.61 6.92 7.60
CA THR A 43 11.77 7.34 6.82
C THR A 43 12.22 6.35 5.75
N ASN A 44 11.73 5.10 5.80
CA ASN A 44 12.32 3.98 5.05
C ASN A 44 11.27 3.10 4.34
N ALA A 45 10.04 3.60 4.14
CA ALA A 45 8.98 2.84 3.50
C ALA A 45 8.07 3.70 2.62
N LEU A 46 7.58 3.08 1.54
CA LEU A 46 6.45 3.56 0.76
C LEU A 46 5.19 2.84 1.23
N VAL A 47 4.11 3.59 1.45
CA VAL A 47 2.81 3.06 1.85
C VAL A 47 1.86 3.03 0.65
N LEU A 48 1.54 1.82 0.17
CA LEU A 48 0.50 1.58 -0.82
C LEU A 48 -0.80 1.17 -0.11
N ALA A 49 -1.85 1.98 -0.25
CA ALA A 49 -3.17 1.67 0.28
C ALA A 49 -4.06 0.99 -0.77
N PHE A 50 -4.83 -0.01 -0.34
CA PHE A 50 -5.82 -0.67 -1.19
C PHE A 50 -7.20 -0.08 -0.87
N ILE A 51 -7.87 0.49 -1.88
CA ILE A 51 -9.22 1.05 -1.72
C ILE A 51 -10.22 -0.09 -1.68
N GLY A 52 -10.89 -0.33 -0.55
CA GLY A 52 -11.91 -1.37 -0.38
C GLY A 52 -11.99 -1.89 1.06
N ASN A 53 -12.82 -2.93 1.29
CA ASN A 53 -12.88 -3.65 2.57
C ASN A 53 -12.56 -5.13 2.37
N TYR A 54 -11.40 -5.56 2.86
CA TYR A 54 -10.89 -6.93 2.66
C TYR A 54 -10.96 -7.78 3.92
N THR A 55 -11.88 -7.46 4.84
CA THR A 55 -12.17 -8.29 6.01
C THR A 55 -12.81 -9.62 5.60
N GLN A 56 -13.66 -9.60 4.57
CA GLN A 56 -14.48 -10.74 4.14
C GLN A 56 -14.26 -11.17 2.68
N GLU A 57 -13.62 -10.33 1.86
CA GLU A 57 -13.39 -10.58 0.43
C GLU A 57 -11.93 -10.29 0.03
N ALA A 58 -11.45 -11.01 -0.98
CA ALA A 58 -10.11 -10.81 -1.52
C ALA A 58 -10.05 -9.54 -2.40
N PRO A 59 -8.87 -8.88 -2.50
CA PRO A 59 -8.67 -7.83 -3.48
C PRO A 59 -8.82 -8.37 -4.90
N SER A 60 -9.13 -7.49 -5.85
CA SER A 60 -9.23 -7.89 -7.23
C SER A 60 -7.88 -8.33 -7.79
N SER A 61 -7.89 -9.15 -8.84
CA SER A 61 -6.66 -9.52 -9.55
C SER A 61 -5.96 -8.27 -10.12
N ALA A 62 -6.71 -7.25 -10.54
CA ALA A 62 -6.18 -5.99 -11.03
C ALA A 62 -5.40 -5.22 -9.94
N GLN A 63 -5.90 -5.20 -8.70
CA GLN A 63 -5.19 -4.60 -7.57
C GLN A 63 -3.90 -5.32 -7.25
N VAL A 64 -3.93 -6.66 -7.22
CA VAL A 64 -2.73 -7.46 -6.94
C VAL A 64 -1.70 -7.28 -8.05
N MET A 65 -2.14 -7.22 -9.31
CA MET A 65 -1.27 -6.92 -10.45
C MET A 65 -0.66 -5.52 -10.34
N GLN A 66 -1.47 -4.50 -10.05
CA GLN A 66 -0.98 -3.14 -9.93
C GLN A 66 -0.02 -2.97 -8.76
N ALA A 67 -0.21 -3.70 -7.66
CA ALA A 67 0.76 -3.72 -6.56
C ALA A 67 2.13 -4.27 -6.99
N LYS A 68 2.16 -5.31 -7.82
CA LYS A 68 3.42 -5.84 -8.39
C LYS A 68 4.08 -4.82 -9.32
N ILE A 69 3.30 -4.20 -10.21
CA ILE A 69 3.78 -3.13 -11.11
C ILE A 69 4.33 -1.96 -10.29
N PHE A 70 3.66 -1.57 -9.20
CA PHE A 70 4.14 -0.53 -8.29
C PHE A 70 5.52 -0.87 -7.69
N LEU A 71 5.73 -2.12 -7.26
CA LEU A 71 7.02 -2.58 -6.73
C LEU A 71 8.11 -2.53 -7.80
N GLU A 72 7.84 -3.08 -8.98
CA GLU A 72 8.76 -3.06 -10.12
C GLU A 72 9.14 -1.63 -10.53
N ASN A 73 8.15 -0.76 -10.66
CA ASN A 73 8.37 0.65 -10.99
C ASN A 73 9.19 1.36 -9.90
N SER A 74 8.92 1.10 -8.63
CA SER A 74 9.66 1.73 -7.52
C SER A 74 11.11 1.26 -7.46
N ILE A 75 11.38 -0.01 -7.79
CA ILE A 75 12.76 -0.53 -7.92
C ILE A 75 13.46 0.11 -9.12
N SER A 76 12.81 0.13 -10.29
CA SER A 76 13.40 0.65 -11.53
C SER A 76 13.78 2.14 -11.44
N GLN A 77 13.09 2.88 -10.56
CA GLN A 77 13.33 4.29 -10.29
C GLN A 77 14.18 4.52 -9.03
N GLU A 78 14.79 3.47 -8.48
CA GLU A 78 15.66 3.53 -7.31
C GLU A 78 14.98 4.10 -6.04
N HIS A 79 13.66 4.00 -5.97
CA HIS A 79 12.85 4.37 -4.81
C HIS A 79 12.60 3.21 -3.83
N LEU A 80 12.97 1.99 -4.22
CA LEU A 80 12.85 0.79 -3.41
C LEU A 80 14.08 -0.10 -3.60
N ASP A 81 14.68 -0.54 -2.50
CA ASP A 81 15.83 -1.46 -2.52
C ASP A 81 15.42 -2.84 -3.05
N LEU A 82 16.33 -3.56 -3.70
CA LEU A 82 16.08 -4.93 -4.19
C LEU A 82 15.77 -5.93 -3.06
N ASN A 83 16.27 -5.69 -1.86
CA ASN A 83 16.07 -6.50 -0.65
C ASN A 83 14.95 -5.93 0.25
N PHE A 84 13.93 -5.30 -0.34
CA PHE A 84 12.80 -4.76 0.41
C PHE A 84 11.95 -5.84 1.09
N ASN A 85 11.20 -5.42 2.11
CA ASN A 85 10.17 -6.24 2.76
C ASN A 85 8.78 -5.68 2.41
N ILE A 86 7.81 -6.57 2.18
CA ILE A 86 6.39 -6.23 2.20
C ILE A 86 5.87 -6.47 3.63
N ILE A 87 5.26 -5.44 4.22
CA ILE A 87 4.75 -5.48 5.58
C ILE A 87 3.26 -5.15 5.55
N GLY A 88 2.41 -6.09 5.96
CA GLY A 88 0.98 -5.87 6.13
C GLY A 88 0.70 -5.08 7.40
N LYS A 89 0.16 -3.87 7.29
CA LYS A 89 -0.26 -3.06 8.44
C LYS A 89 -1.78 -2.90 8.46
N LYS A 90 -2.40 -3.18 9.62
CA LYS A 90 -3.83 -2.92 9.81
C LYS A 90 -4.05 -1.47 10.22
N THR A 91 -5.17 -0.90 9.80
CA THR A 91 -5.62 0.43 10.27
C THR A 91 -6.76 0.24 11.26
N LYS A 92 -8.00 0.37 10.81
CA LYS A 92 -9.20 0.22 11.66
C LYS A 92 -9.59 -1.25 11.84
N GLU A 93 -9.65 -2.00 10.75
CA GLU A 93 -10.07 -3.40 10.73
C GLU A 93 -8.91 -4.27 10.21
N PHE A 94 -8.88 -5.54 10.62
CA PHE A 94 -7.90 -6.50 10.11
C PHE A 94 -8.31 -6.98 8.71
N PRO A 95 -7.55 -6.64 7.65
CA PRO A 95 -7.94 -6.94 6.26
C PRO A 95 -7.48 -8.35 5.89
N LYS A 96 -8.10 -9.36 6.52
CA LYS A 96 -7.71 -10.78 6.46
C LYS A 96 -7.38 -11.26 5.05
N TYR A 97 -8.26 -11.02 4.09
CA TYR A 97 -8.10 -11.58 2.74
C TYR A 97 -7.12 -10.80 1.88
N LEU A 98 -6.90 -9.50 2.15
CA LEU A 98 -5.79 -8.76 1.54
C LEU A 98 -4.45 -9.32 2.00
N PHE A 99 -4.29 -9.60 3.29
CA PHE A 99 -3.05 -10.15 3.82
C PHE A 99 -2.82 -11.58 3.33
N LEU A 100 -3.87 -12.41 3.26
CA LEU A 100 -3.77 -13.76 2.67
C LEU A 100 -3.32 -13.71 1.21
N GLU A 101 -3.75 -12.72 0.44
CA GLU A 101 -3.34 -12.59 -0.95
C GLU A 101 -1.90 -12.09 -1.10
N LEU A 102 -1.54 -11.01 -0.41
CA LEU A 102 -0.22 -10.40 -0.50
C LEU A 102 0.88 -11.23 0.19
N SER A 103 0.53 -12.05 1.18
CA SER A 103 1.49 -12.95 1.85
C SER A 103 2.01 -14.09 0.97
N LYS A 104 1.42 -14.28 -0.22
CA LYS A 104 1.94 -15.19 -1.26
C LYS A 104 3.18 -14.64 -1.96
N LEU A 105 3.46 -13.34 -1.84
CA LEU A 105 4.65 -12.72 -2.43
C LEU A 105 5.90 -13.07 -1.60
N PRO A 106 7.03 -13.40 -2.25
CA PRO A 106 8.22 -13.87 -1.55
C PRO A 106 8.85 -12.84 -0.61
N GLN A 107 8.62 -11.54 -0.86
CA GLN A 107 9.11 -10.44 -0.03
C GLN A 107 8.24 -10.19 1.22
N TRP A 108 7.13 -10.93 1.39
CA TRP A 108 6.28 -10.75 2.56
C TRP A 108 6.98 -11.11 3.86
N ASN A 109 7.05 -10.15 4.78
CA ASN A 109 7.62 -10.37 6.09
C ASN A 109 6.53 -10.67 7.12
N LYS A 110 6.36 -11.95 7.46
CA LYS A 110 5.36 -12.39 8.43
C LYS A 110 5.57 -11.82 9.83
N GLN A 111 6.82 -11.62 10.26
CA GLN A 111 7.13 -11.15 11.61
C GLN A 111 6.82 -9.67 11.81
N LEU A 112 6.95 -8.86 10.76
CA LEU A 112 6.70 -7.42 10.81
C LEU A 112 5.23 -7.06 10.52
N SER A 113 4.49 -8.00 9.93
CA SER A 113 3.10 -7.81 9.52
C SER A 113 2.13 -8.06 10.68
N ASP A 114 1.03 -7.32 10.72
CA ASP A 114 -0.02 -7.41 11.75
C ASP A 114 -0.93 -8.64 11.51
N MET A 115 -0.36 -9.85 11.52
CA MET A 115 -1.07 -11.11 11.26
C MET A 115 -1.81 -11.67 12.49
N ASP A 116 -1.70 -11.00 13.64
CA ASP A 116 -2.26 -11.40 14.94
C ASP A 116 -3.53 -10.59 15.33
#